data_AF-A0A662QE81-F1
#
_entry.id   AF-A0A662QE81-F1
#
_cell.length_a   1.000
_cell.length_b   1.000
_cell.length_c   1.000
_cell.angle_alpha   90.00
_cell.angle_beta   90.00
_cell.angle_gamma   90.00
#
_symmetry.space_group_name_H-M   'P 1'
#
loop_
_entity.id
_entity.type
_entity.pdbx_description
1 polymer ?
#
loop_
_entity_poly.entity_id
_entity_poly.type
_entity_poly.pdbx_seq_one_letter_code
_entity_poly.pdbx_strand_id
1 'polypeptide(L)'
;MKACASAPGKVILFGEHFVVYDKPALVSAIDLRAYAEVERSDQGIVLDGWTGENPAVKASAYVAEKLKYSGGINIRIRSSI
;
A
#
# COMPACT_ATOMS: atom_id res chain seq x y z
N MET A 1 4.58 -16.77 11.36
CA MET A 1 4.67 -16.82 9.88
C MET A 1 4.80 -15.39 9.39
N LYS A 2 5.75 -15.14 8.50
CA LYS A 2 6.02 -13.82 7.92
C LYS A 2 5.75 -13.86 6.42
N ALA A 3 5.04 -12.86 5.90
CA ALA A 3 4.81 -12.68 4.47
C ALA A 3 5.45 -11.37 4.01
N CYS A 4 5.97 -11.33 2.79
CA CYS A 4 6.53 -10.11 2.20
C CYS A 4 6.00 -9.97 0.77
N ALA A 5 5.51 -8.78 0.45
CA ALA A 5 5.09 -8.41 -0.90
C ALA A 5 5.71 -7.05 -1.27
N SER A 6 5.80 -6.77 -2.56
CA SER A 6 6.30 -5.49 -3.05
C SER A 6 5.48 -4.95 -4.21
N ALA A 7 5.42 -3.62 -4.32
CA ALA A 7 4.79 -2.91 -5.40
C ALA A 7 5.80 -1.95 -6.07
N PRO A 8 5.84 -1.88 -7.41
CA PRO A 8 6.65 -0.90 -8.11
C PRO A 8 6.04 0.50 -7.96
N GLY A 9 6.90 1.52 -7.97
CA GLY A 9 6.49 2.88 -8.27
C GLY A 9 5.97 2.98 -9.70
N LYS A 10 5.28 4.08 -10.02
CA LYS A 10 4.78 4.34 -11.37
C LYS A 10 4.99 5.78 -11.76
N VAL A 11 5.18 6.01 -13.05
CA VAL A 11 5.19 7.31 -13.70
C VAL A 11 4.08 7.38 -14.75
N ILE A 12 3.41 8.53 -14.86
CA ILE A 12 2.48 8.78 -15.97
C ILE A 12 3.29 9.40 -17.10
N LEU A 13 3.33 8.75 -18.25
CA LEU A 13 4.02 9.25 -19.44
C LEU A 13 3.12 10.21 -20.22
N PHE A 14 1.82 9.89 -20.32
CA PHE A 14 0.84 10.70 -21.04
C PHE A 14 -0.55 10.62 -20.37
N GLY A 15 -1.32 11.72 -20.45
CA GLY A 15 -2.76 11.70 -20.20
C GLY A 15 -3.22 11.96 -18.75
N GLU A 16 -2.35 12.43 -17.84
CA GLU A 16 -2.70 12.58 -16.41
C GLU A 16 -3.92 13.47 -16.13
N HIS A 17 -4.15 14.51 -16.94
CA HIS A 17 -5.30 15.41 -16.83
C HIS A 17 -6.48 15.02 -17.71
N PHE A 18 -6.24 14.23 -18.77
CA PHE A 18 -7.29 13.87 -19.73
C PHE A 18 -7.99 12.57 -19.36
N VAL A 19 -7.34 11.70 -18.58
CA VAL A 19 -7.89 10.41 -18.15
C VAL A 19 -9.14 10.52 -17.30
N VAL A 20 -9.31 11.64 -16.59
CA VAL A 20 -10.52 11.93 -15.81
C VAL A 20 -11.73 12.25 -16.70
N TYR A 21 -11.53 12.46 -18.01
CA TYR A 21 -12.58 12.68 -19.02
C TYR A 21 -12.65 11.51 -20.02
N ASP A 22 -12.42 10.28 -19.56
CA ASP A 22 -12.48 9.04 -20.35
C ASP A 22 -11.55 9.03 -21.58
N LYS A 23 -10.41 9.73 -21.51
CA LYS A 23 -9.34 9.64 -22.51
C LYS A 23 -8.24 8.67 -22.04
N PRO A 24 -7.54 7.98 -22.96
CA PRO A 24 -6.49 7.05 -22.55
C PRO A 24 -5.31 7.79 -21.89
N ALA A 25 -4.66 7.10 -20.93
CA ALA A 25 -3.38 7.49 -20.35
C ALA A 25 -2.37 6.36 -20.52
N LEU A 26 -1.10 6.73 -20.67
CA LEU A 26 0.01 5.78 -20.69
C LEU A 26 0.80 5.90 -19.39
N VAL A 27 0.93 4.79 -18.68
CA VAL A 27 1.60 4.70 -17.38
C VAL A 27 2.65 3.59 -17.44
N SER A 28 3.81 3.83 -16.85
CA SER A 28 4.86 2.81 -16.72
C SER A 28 5.18 2.54 -15.26
N ALA A 29 5.32 1.26 -14.91
CA ALA A 29 6.01 0.86 -13.70
C ALA A 29 7.50 1.19 -13.82
N ILE A 30 8.14 1.51 -12.70
CA ILE A 30 9.57 1.74 -12.59
C ILE A 30 10.20 0.80 -11.55
N ASP A 31 11.52 0.69 -11.54
CA ASP A 31 12.25 -0.23 -10.67
C ASP A 31 12.39 0.25 -9.21
N LEU A 32 11.92 1.45 -8.87
CA LEU A 32 11.75 1.86 -7.47
C LEU A 32 10.61 1.08 -6.84
N ARG A 33 10.80 0.54 -5.63
CA ARG A 33 9.83 -0.36 -5.00
C ARG A 33 9.53 0.03 -3.56
N ALA A 34 8.27 -0.20 -3.17
CA ALA A 34 7.85 -0.30 -1.79
C ALA A 34 7.65 -1.77 -1.42
N TYR A 35 8.06 -2.14 -0.20
CA TYR A 35 7.91 -3.48 0.36
C TYR A 35 7.05 -3.40 1.62
N ALA A 36 6.11 -4.33 1.73
CA ALA A 36 5.29 -4.54 2.92
C ALA A 36 5.60 -5.93 3.49
N GLU A 37 6.18 -5.94 4.67
CA GLU A 37 6.45 -7.15 5.45
C GLU A 37 5.38 -7.27 6.54
N VAL A 38 4.71 -8.42 6.62
CA VAL A 38 3.57 -8.64 7.51
C VAL A 38 3.80 -9.85 8.39
N GLU A 39 3.54 -9.69 9.68
CA GLU A 39 3.60 -10.75 10.69
C GLU A 39 2.30 -10.74 11.50
N ARG A 40 1.85 -11.91 11.98
CA ARG A 40 0.66 -11.98 12.86
C ARG A 40 0.95 -11.27 14.18
N SER A 41 -0.07 -10.63 14.74
CA SER A 41 0.01 -9.97 16.05
C SER A 41 -1.28 -10.18 16.84
N ASP A 42 -1.23 -9.86 18.13
CA ASP A 42 -2.39 -9.88 19.03
C ASP A 42 -2.96 -8.46 19.28
N GLN A 43 -2.36 -7.42 18.68
CA GLN A 43 -2.67 -6.00 18.96
C GLN A 43 -3.54 -5.32 17.90
N GLY A 44 -4.11 -6.09 16.97
CA GLY A 44 -4.86 -5.55 15.82
C GLY A 44 -3.95 -5.22 14.63
N ILE A 45 -4.36 -4.30 13.77
CA ILE A 45 -3.59 -3.88 12.57
C ILE A 45 -2.70 -2.71 12.95
N VAL A 46 -1.39 -2.95 13.00
CA VAL A 46 -0.38 -1.97 13.41
C VAL A 46 0.62 -1.77 12.28
N LEU A 47 0.97 -0.52 11.99
CA LEU A 47 2.08 -0.18 11.09
C LEU A 47 3.27 0.31 11.92
N ASP A 48 4.43 -0.34 11.77
CA ASP A 48 5.64 -0.03 12.54
C ASP A 48 6.06 1.43 12.34
N GLY A 49 6.10 2.20 13.44
CA GLY A 49 6.55 3.60 13.47
C GLY A 49 5.52 4.62 12.95
N TRP A 50 4.30 4.18 12.61
CA TRP A 50 3.27 5.03 12.01
C TRP A 50 2.04 5.04 12.93
N THR A 51 1.56 6.22 13.30
CA THR A 51 0.42 6.37 14.23
C THR A 51 -0.59 7.41 13.73
N GLY A 52 -1.79 7.40 14.33
CA GLY A 52 -2.78 8.46 14.16
C GLY A 52 -3.40 8.54 12.77
N GLU A 53 -3.48 9.76 12.22
CA GLU A 53 -4.20 10.07 10.98
C GLU A 53 -3.47 9.67 9.68
N ASN A 54 -2.33 8.98 9.78
CA ASN A 54 -1.53 8.62 8.61
C ASN A 54 -2.38 7.85 7.58
N PRO A 55 -2.44 8.31 6.31
CA PRO A 55 -3.26 7.68 5.27
C PRO A 55 -2.97 6.19 5.04
N ALA A 56 -1.73 5.73 5.23
CA ALA A 56 -1.43 4.30 5.06
C ALA A 56 -1.99 3.43 6.19
N VAL A 57 -2.10 3.97 7.42
CA VAL A 57 -2.76 3.29 8.54
C VAL A 57 -4.24 3.13 8.21
N LYS A 58 -4.90 4.22 7.79
CA LYS A 58 -6.31 4.21 7.36
C LYS A 58 -6.54 3.26 6.18
N ALA A 59 -5.66 3.28 5.18
CA ALA A 59 -5.73 2.41 4.01
C ALA A 59 -5.54 0.93 4.37
N SER A 60 -4.61 0.61 5.27
CA SER A 60 -4.37 -0.77 5.71
C SER A 60 -5.57 -1.34 6.48
N ALA A 61 -6.18 -0.54 7.35
CA ALA A 61 -7.42 -0.91 8.03
C ALA A 61 -8.56 -1.14 7.03
N TYR A 62 -8.73 -0.26 6.05
CA TYR A 62 -9.73 -0.40 4.99
C TYR A 62 -9.53 -1.69 4.17
N VAL A 63 -8.28 -2.00 3.78
CA VAL A 63 -7.98 -3.24 3.03
C VAL A 63 -8.33 -4.48 3.86
N ALA A 64 -7.95 -4.51 5.14
CA ALA A 64 -8.29 -5.64 6.01
C ALA A 64 -9.81 -5.80 6.19
N GLU A 65 -10.55 -4.70 6.35
CA GLU A 65 -12.01 -4.71 6.39
C GLU A 65 -12.60 -5.29 5.09
N LYS A 66 -12.14 -4.85 3.93
CA LYS A 66 -12.59 -5.36 2.62
C LYS A 66 -12.29 -6.84 2.42
N LEU A 67 -11.17 -7.31 2.98
CA LEU A 67 -10.79 -8.72 2.99
C LEU A 67 -11.52 -9.53 4.06
N LYS A 68 -12.36 -8.90 4.90
CA LYS A 68 -13.01 -9.51 6.07
C LYS A 68 -12.00 -10.18 7.02
N TYR A 69 -10.80 -9.62 7.11
CA TYR A 69 -9.75 -10.12 7.98
C TYR A 69 -9.96 -9.63 9.42
N SER A 70 -10.02 -10.55 10.37
CA SER A 70 -10.31 -10.26 11.78
C SER A 70 -9.13 -10.52 12.73
N GLY A 71 -7.98 -10.94 12.21
CA GLY A 71 -6.77 -11.17 13.02
C GLY A 71 -5.97 -9.90 13.25
N GLY A 72 -5.01 -9.95 14.17
CA GLY A 72 -4.00 -8.90 14.28
C GLY A 72 -2.83 -9.14 13.31
N ILE A 73 -2.29 -8.04 12.78
CA ILE A 73 -1.07 -8.04 11.98
C ILE A 73 -0.22 -6.83 12.34
N ASN A 74 1.08 -7.03 12.40
CA ASN A 74 2.05 -5.95 12.34
C ASN A 74 2.59 -5.87 10.90
N ILE A 75 2.58 -4.66 10.34
CA ILE A 75 3.04 -4.32 9.00
C ILE A 75 4.26 -3.41 9.12
N ARG A 76 5.37 -3.82 8.53
CA ARG A 76 6.55 -2.97 8.33
C ARG A 76 6.67 -2.57 6.87
N ILE A 77 6.82 -1.27 6.63
CA ILE A 77 6.99 -0.71 5.30
C ILE A 77 8.42 -0.22 5.14
N ARG A 78 9.06 -0.60 4.03
CA ARG A 78 10.32 0.01 3.56
C ARG A 78 10.19 0.38 2.09
N SER A 79 10.66 1.57 1.72
CA SER A 79 10.52 2.12 0.37
C SER A 79 11.83 2.73 -0.11
N SER A 80 12.08 2.58 -1.41
CA SER A 80 13.08 3.37 -2.15
C SER A 80 12.44 4.32 -3.18
N ILE A 81 11.10 4.35 -3.20
CA ILE A 81 10.30 5.38 -3.88
C ILE A 81 10.34 6.66 -3.06
#